data_AF-A0A9E2VAR7-F1
#
_entry.id   AF-A0A9E2VAR7-F1
#
_cell.length_a   1.000
_cell.length_b   1.000
_cell.length_c   1.000
_cell.angle_alpha   90.00
_cell.angle_beta   90.00
_cell.angle_gamma   90.00
#
_symmetry.space_group_name_H-M   'P 1'
#
loop_
_entity.id
_entity.type
_entity.pdbx_description
1 polymer ?
#
loop_
_entity_poly.entity_id
_entity_poly.type
_entity_poly.pdbx_seq_one_letter_code
_entity_poly.pdbx_strand_id
1 'polypeptide(L)'
;MPNDLNQQDPLILFVEKMMERGGTDKLPEKFREEYKLKLLDSAQKRIGVAALKELDAKGVEEFTKLTQAEGELKPDALLDFFRTRIPDFNKKMTQTLEEFADDFIKGAEKIRKQKLA
;
A
#
# COMPACT_ATOMS: atom_id res chain seq x y z
N MET A 1 -14.47 15.51 -7.07
CA MET A 1 -15.04 14.85 -5.87
C MET A 1 -14.08 15.12 -4.73
N PRO A 2 -14.54 15.52 -3.54
CA PRO A 2 -13.61 15.75 -2.43
C PRO A 2 -13.00 14.42 -2.04
N ASN A 3 -11.68 14.40 -2.09
CA ASN A 3 -10.84 13.27 -1.74
C ASN A 3 -10.81 13.24 -0.21
N ASP A 4 -11.79 12.58 0.41
CA ASP A 4 -11.88 12.42 1.88
C ASP A 4 -10.82 11.44 2.39
N LEU A 5 -9.54 11.79 2.19
CA LEU A 5 -8.36 11.15 2.79
C LEU A 5 -8.16 11.56 4.26
N ASN A 6 -9.21 12.08 4.92
CA ASN A 6 -9.08 12.82 6.18
C ASN A 6 -9.59 12.08 7.43
N GLN A 7 -9.66 10.75 7.37
CA GLN A 7 -9.46 9.92 8.56
C GLN A 7 -8.09 9.27 8.39
N GLN A 8 -7.20 9.39 9.37
CA GLN A 8 -5.79 8.99 9.27
C GLN A 8 -5.64 7.51 8.93
N ASP A 9 -5.71 7.18 7.63
CA ASP A 9 -5.46 5.86 7.11
C ASP A 9 -3.99 5.51 7.45
N PRO A 10 -3.74 4.43 8.21
CA PRO A 10 -2.39 4.00 8.55
C PRO A 10 -1.48 3.87 7.32
N LEU A 11 -2.05 3.56 6.16
CA LEU A 11 -1.33 3.48 4.89
C LEU A 11 -0.89 4.85 4.36
N ILE A 12 -1.71 5.89 4.54
CA ILE A 12 -1.36 7.27 4.22
C ILE A 12 -0.17 7.72 5.05
N LEU A 13 -0.24 7.54 6.36
CA LEU A 13 0.86 7.88 7.28
C LEU A 13 2.13 7.09 6.96
N PHE A 14 1.99 5.82 6.56
CA PHE A 14 3.11 4.99 6.14
C PHE A 14 3.79 5.56 4.88
N VAL A 15 3.01 5.88 3.85
CA VAL A 15 3.54 6.44 2.60
C VAL A 15 4.21 7.79 2.83
N GLU A 16 3.64 8.65 3.68
CA GLU A 16 4.25 9.93 4.05
C GLU A 16 5.62 9.75 4.71
N LYS A 17 5.72 8.86 5.71
CA LYS A 17 6.99 8.52 6.35
C LYS A 17 8.00 7.93 5.37
N MET A 18 7.55 7.13 4.42
CA MET A 18 8.41 6.57 3.37
C MET A 18 8.94 7.67 2.44
N MET A 19 8.11 8.64 2.07
CA MET A 19 8.51 9.79 1.26
C MET A 19 9.52 10.68 2.00
N GLU A 20 9.31 10.93 3.29
CA GLU A 20 10.27 11.65 4.15
C GLU A 20 11.63 10.93 4.22
N ARG A 21 11.62 9.61 4.49
CA ARG A 21 12.86 8.81 4.53
C ARG A 21 13.58 8.76 3.19
N GLY A 22 12.83 8.77 2.09
CA GLY A 22 13.37 8.82 0.72
C GLY A 22 13.80 10.21 0.24
N GLY A 23 13.52 11.28 1.02
CA GLY A 23 13.80 12.66 0.65
C GLY A 23 12.92 13.21 -0.47
N THR A 24 11.78 12.58 -0.74
CA THR A 24 10.81 13.00 -1.76
C THR A 24 9.71 13.91 -1.19
N ASP A 25 9.71 14.14 0.12
CA ASP A 25 8.94 15.18 0.82
C ASP A 25 9.26 16.60 0.32
N LYS A 26 10.48 16.81 -0.19
CA LYS A 26 10.94 18.10 -0.72
C LYS A 26 10.48 18.38 -2.15
N LEU A 27 9.75 17.45 -2.78
CA LEU A 27 9.18 17.67 -4.10
C LEU A 27 8.13 18.80 -4.06
N PRO A 28 7.93 19.52 -5.18
CA PRO A 28 6.85 20.50 -5.28
C PRO A 28 5.50 19.84 -4.99
N GLU A 29 4.61 20.57 -4.31
CA GLU A 29 3.35 20.05 -3.75
C GLU A 29 2.55 19.19 -4.74
N LYS A 30 2.32 19.70 -5.96
CA LYS A 30 1.61 18.95 -7.02
C LYS A 30 2.28 17.61 -7.35
N PHE A 31 3.60 17.59 -7.48
CA PHE A 31 4.34 16.35 -7.75
C PHE A 31 4.34 15.42 -6.55
N ARG A 32 4.36 15.97 -5.32
CA ARG A 32 4.31 15.22 -4.08
C ARG A 32 2.98 14.50 -3.92
N GLU A 33 1.87 15.17 -4.18
CA GLU A 33 0.53 14.56 -4.12
C GLU A 33 0.35 13.45 -5.15
N GLU A 34 0.71 13.70 -6.42
CA GLU A 34 0.67 12.68 -7.47
C GLU A 34 1.54 11.47 -7.13
N TYR A 35 2.72 11.71 -6.56
CA TYR A 35 3.64 10.66 -6.16
C TYR A 35 3.11 9.87 -4.97
N LYS A 36 2.55 10.55 -3.96
CA LYS A 36 1.87 9.95 -2.81
C LYS A 36 0.76 9.01 -3.25
N LEU A 37 -0.10 9.44 -4.18
CA LEU A 37 -1.18 8.60 -4.73
C LEU A 37 -0.64 7.33 -5.41
N LYS A 38 0.44 7.45 -6.20
CA LYS A 38 1.08 6.29 -6.84
C LYS A 38 1.69 5.32 -5.83
N LEU A 39 2.30 5.84 -4.77
CA LEU A 39 2.87 5.03 -3.70
C LEU A 39 1.77 4.32 -2.89
N LEU A 40 0.64 4.99 -2.65
CA LEU A 40 -0.53 4.39 -2.02
C LEU A 40 -1.09 3.24 -2.85
N ASP A 41 -1.34 3.46 -4.14
CA ASP A 41 -1.80 2.41 -5.05
C ASP A 41 -0.82 1.22 -5.11
N SER A 42 0.49 1.50 -5.15
CA SER A 42 1.53 0.47 -5.13
C SER A 42 1.54 -0.33 -3.83
N ALA A 43 1.39 0.34 -2.69
CA ALA A 43 1.36 -0.28 -1.38
C ALA A 43 0.10 -1.16 -1.21
N GLN A 44 -1.07 -0.65 -1.61
CA GLN A 44 -2.33 -1.42 -1.62
C GLN A 44 -2.24 -2.67 -2.49
N LYS A 45 -1.69 -2.55 -3.71
CA LYS A 45 -1.47 -3.71 -4.60
C LYS A 45 -0.56 -4.75 -3.99
N ARG A 46 0.54 -4.34 -3.35
CA ARG A 46 1.48 -5.27 -2.70
C ARG A 46 0.83 -5.99 -1.52
N ILE A 47 0.10 -5.26 -0.67
CA ILE A 47 -0.67 -5.87 0.43
C ILE A 47 -1.69 -6.86 -0.13
N GLY A 48 -2.46 -6.47 -1.15
CA GLY A 48 -3.47 -7.33 -1.77
C GLY A 48 -2.86 -8.61 -2.35
N VAL A 49 -1.74 -8.51 -3.07
CA VAL A 49 -1.04 -9.70 -3.61
C VAL A 49 -0.48 -10.59 -2.49
N ALA A 50 0.11 -10.00 -1.44
CA ALA A 50 0.59 -10.76 -0.30
C ALA A 50 -0.58 -11.47 0.42
N ALA A 51 -1.70 -10.77 0.60
CA ALA A 51 -2.89 -11.33 1.22
C ALA A 51 -3.47 -12.49 0.41
N LEU A 52 -3.58 -12.34 -0.92
CA LEU A 52 -4.09 -13.38 -1.82
C LEU A 52 -3.26 -14.67 -1.77
N LYS A 53 -1.94 -14.58 -1.56
CA LYS A 53 -1.07 -15.75 -1.43
C LYS A 53 -1.30 -16.54 -0.15
N GLU A 54 -1.87 -15.91 0.87
CA GLU A 54 -2.15 -16.51 2.18
C GLU A 54 -3.57 -17.09 2.24
N LEU A 55 -4.43 -16.75 1.28
CA LEU A 55 -5.76 -17.32 1.19
C LEU A 55 -5.69 -18.77 0.70
N ASP A 56 -6.54 -19.61 1.29
CA ASP A 56 -6.84 -20.93 0.75
C ASP A 56 -7.75 -20.82 -0.50
N ALA A 57 -7.96 -21.95 -1.19
CA ALA A 57 -8.79 -21.97 -2.39
C ALA A 57 -10.20 -21.39 -2.17
N LYS A 58 -10.76 -21.60 -0.97
CA LYS A 58 -12.06 -21.06 -0.58
C LYS A 58 -12.00 -19.54 -0.37
N GLY A 59 -10.96 -19.03 0.27
CA GLY A 59 -10.73 -17.60 0.44
C GLY A 59 -10.56 -16.88 -0.91
N VAL A 60 -9.86 -17.48 -1.88
CA VAL A 60 -9.72 -16.90 -3.23
C VAL A 60 -11.07 -16.84 -3.96
N GLU A 61 -11.90 -17.88 -3.83
CA GLU A 61 -13.25 -17.90 -4.42
C GLU A 61 -14.16 -16.82 -3.80
N GLU A 62 -14.13 -16.70 -2.47
CA GLU A 62 -14.90 -15.67 -1.76
C GLU A 62 -14.42 -14.25 -2.07
N PHE A 63 -13.11 -14.04 -2.17
CA PHE A 63 -12.54 -12.77 -2.62
C PHE A 63 -13.00 -12.43 -4.04
N THR A 64 -13.04 -13.40 -4.93
CA THR A 64 -13.54 -13.22 -6.31
C THR A 64 -15.01 -12.80 -6.31
N LYS A 65 -15.85 -13.45 -5.51
CA LYS A 65 -17.26 -13.05 -5.33
C LYS A 65 -17.40 -11.65 -4.73
N LEU A 66 -16.55 -11.31 -3.75
CA LEU A 66 -16.54 -10.01 -3.09
C LEU A 66 -16.19 -8.88 -4.06
N THR A 67 -15.22 -9.11 -4.95
CA THR A 67 -14.77 -8.14 -5.96
C THR A 67 -15.66 -8.06 -7.20
N GLN A 68 -16.42 -9.13 -7.49
CA GLN A 68 -17.38 -9.19 -8.60
C GLN A 68 -18.79 -8.76 -8.21
N ALA A 69 -19.08 -8.58 -6.92
CA ALA A 69 -20.36 -8.06 -6.47
C ALA A 69 -20.59 -6.67 -7.07
N GLU A 70 -21.77 -6.44 -7.66
CA GLU A 70 -22.13 -5.14 -8.22
C GLU A 70 -22.20 -4.11 -7.08
N GLY A 71 -21.16 -3.27 -6.99
CA GLY A 71 -21.04 -2.22 -5.98
C GLY A 71 -19.61 -1.73 -5.82
N GLU A 72 -19.45 -0.51 -5.32
CA GLU A 72 -18.13 0.02 -4.96
C GLU A 72 -17.66 -0.68 -3.69
N LEU A 73 -16.69 -1.57 -3.85
CA LEU A 73 -16.13 -2.33 -2.74
C LEU A 73 -15.37 -1.39 -1.80
N LYS A 74 -15.88 -1.24 -0.58
CA LYS A 74 -15.23 -0.36 0.41
C LYS A 74 -13.87 -0.95 0.84
N PRO A 75 -12.79 -0.14 0.85
CA PRO A 75 -11.46 -0.58 1.28
C PRO A 75 -11.46 -1.24 2.67
N ASP A 76 -12.29 -0.75 3.59
CA ASP A 76 -12.41 -1.32 4.95
C ASP A 76 -12.96 -2.75 4.94
N ALA A 77 -13.94 -3.03 4.08
CA ALA A 77 -14.54 -4.36 3.96
C ALA A 77 -13.54 -5.40 3.42
N LEU A 78 -12.64 -4.96 2.53
CA LEU A 78 -11.53 -5.76 2.03
C LEU A 78 -10.52 -6.07 3.14
N LEU A 79 -10.13 -5.06 3.92
CA LEU A 79 -9.20 -5.23 5.03
C LEU A 79 -9.76 -6.18 6.10
N ASP A 80 -11.03 -6.04 6.45
CA ASP A 80 -11.69 -6.91 7.41
C ASP A 80 -11.83 -8.35 6.89
N PHE A 81 -12.13 -8.52 5.59
CA PHE A 81 -12.11 -9.83 4.96
C PHE A 81 -10.74 -10.52 5.14
N PHE A 82 -9.65 -9.82 4.85
CA PHE A 82 -8.31 -10.39 5.02
C PHE A 82 -7.96 -10.65 6.48
N ARG A 83 -8.31 -9.76 7.41
CA ARG A 83 -8.07 -9.96 8.85
C ARG A 83 -8.76 -11.18 9.43
N THR A 84 -9.95 -11.52 8.92
CA THR A 84 -10.70 -12.69 9.40
C THR A 84 -10.19 -14.00 8.83
N ARG A 85 -9.51 -13.97 7.67
CA ARG A 85 -9.05 -15.17 6.95
C ARG A 85 -7.56 -15.46 7.09
N ILE A 86 -6.75 -14.44 7.35
CA ILE A 86 -5.29 -14.55 7.40
C ILE A 86 -4.83 -14.37 8.85
N PRO A 87 -4.27 -15.41 9.48
CA PRO A 87 -3.64 -15.28 10.79
C PRO A 87 -2.50 -14.26 10.74
N ASP A 88 -2.41 -13.43 11.78
CA ASP A 88 -1.40 -12.37 11.89
C ASP A 88 -1.39 -11.39 10.70
N PHE A 89 -2.54 -11.18 10.04
CA PHE A 89 -2.64 -10.33 8.85
C PHE A 89 -1.98 -8.96 9.03
N ASN A 90 -2.26 -8.28 10.15
CA ASN A 90 -1.67 -6.96 10.42
C ASN A 90 -0.14 -7.01 10.46
N LYS A 91 0.45 -8.07 11.04
CA LYS A 91 1.91 -8.24 11.10
C LYS A 91 2.49 -8.47 9.69
N LYS A 92 1.87 -9.33 8.90
CA LYS A 92 2.27 -9.61 7.51
C LYS A 92 2.14 -8.37 6.63
N MET A 93 1.08 -7.59 6.83
CA MET A 93 0.86 -6.31 6.16
C MET A 93 1.97 -5.33 6.53
N THR A 94 2.28 -5.14 7.81
CA THR A 94 3.39 -4.29 8.25
C THR A 94 4.72 -4.72 7.65
N GLN A 95 5.04 -6.03 7.66
CA GLN A 95 6.26 -6.56 7.06
C GLN A 95 6.33 -6.28 5.55
N THR A 96 5.25 -6.52 4.81
CA THR A 96 5.17 -6.24 3.36
C THR A 96 5.42 -4.77 3.06
N LEU A 97 4.88 -3.89 3.91
CA LEU A 97 5.09 -2.44 3.80
C LEU A 97 6.53 -2.06 4.13
N GLU A 98 7.10 -2.56 5.22
CA GLU A 98 8.50 -2.31 5.60
C GLU A 98 9.48 -2.75 4.51
N GLU A 99 9.31 -3.95 3.96
CA GLU A 99 10.09 -4.45 2.83
C GLU A 99 9.97 -3.54 1.61
N PHE A 100 8.76 -3.07 1.30
CA PHE A 100 8.53 -2.13 0.22
C PHE A 100 9.25 -0.78 0.46
N ALA A 101 9.19 -0.23 1.66
CA ALA A 101 9.90 1.00 1.99
C ALA A 101 11.42 0.84 1.88
N ASP A 102 11.96 -0.29 2.36
CA ASP A 102 13.39 -0.54 2.27
C ASP A 102 13.85 -0.72 0.82
N ASP A 103 13.08 -1.42 -0.02
CA ASP A 103 13.33 -1.53 -1.46
C ASP A 103 13.28 -0.16 -2.15
N PHE A 104 12.28 0.65 -1.79
CA PHE A 104 12.13 1.99 -2.31
C PHE A 104 13.33 2.87 -1.97
N ILE A 105 13.74 2.90 -0.70
CA ILE A 105 14.88 3.70 -0.23
C ILE A 105 16.18 3.22 -0.89
N LYS A 106 16.43 1.90 -0.94
CA LYS A 106 17.60 1.34 -1.63
C LYS A 106 17.63 1.70 -3.11
N GLY A 107 16.48 1.65 -3.77
CA GLY A 107 16.32 2.07 -5.16
C GLY A 107 16.63 3.56 -5.35
N ALA A 108 16.07 4.43 -4.50
CA ALA A 108 16.31 5.87 -4.52
C ALA A 108 17.79 6.21 -4.27
N GLU A 109 18.43 5.56 -3.29
CA GLU A 109 19.86 5.73 -3.00
C GLU A 109 20.75 5.29 -4.16
N LYS A 110 20.43 4.16 -4.81
CA LYS A 110 21.18 3.66 -5.97
C LYS A 110 21.10 4.63 -7.15
N ILE A 111 19.91 5.16 -7.45
CA ILE A 111 19.72 6.16 -8.50
C ILE A 111 20.50 7.44 -8.17
N ARG A 112 20.48 7.88 -6.90
CA ARG A 112 21.23 9.06 -6.45
C ARG A 112 22.73 8.87 -6.64
N LYS A 113 23.27 7.71 -6.27
CA LYS A 113 24.70 7.37 -6.45
C LYS A 113 25.10 7.27 -7.92
N GLN A 114 24.24 6.72 -8.79
CA GLN A 114 24.52 6.57 -10.22
C GLN A 114 24.44 7.88 -11.02
N LYS A 115 23.61 8.84 -10.61
CA LYS A 115 23.53 10.17 -11.26
C LYS A 115 24.60 11.16 -10.78
N LEU A 116 25.32 10.83 -9.72
CA LEU A 116 26.42 11.63 -9.14
C LEU A 116 27.80 11.01 -9.40
N ALA A 117 27.87 9.93 -10.19
CA ALA A 117 29.10 9.25 -10.59
C ALA A 117 29.45 9.58 -12.04
#